data_AF-A0A0C1MHZ1-F1
#
_entry.id   AF-A0A0C1MHZ1-F1
#
_cell.length_a   1.000
_cell.length_b   1.000
_cell.length_c   1.000
_cell.angle_alpha   90.00
_cell.angle_beta   90.00
_cell.angle_gamma   90.00
#
_symmetry.space_group_name_H-M   'P 1'
#
loop_
_entity.id
_entity.type
_entity.pdbx_description
1 polymer ?
#
loop_
_entity_poly.entity_id
_entity_poly.type
_entity_poly.pdbx_seq_one_letter_code
_entity_poly.pdbx_strand_id
1 'polypeptide(L)'
;MKIILFLLILVVSFNVKSHQQTTYEEFVSECTSDLAKFARYKRHCTSYLFGYLDALKSNSKYSRCLSSETPETLLEKLKLLLVNNTKLGKYNFSDGLKESVANICKKKH
;
A
#
# COMPACT_ATOMS: atom_id res chain seq x y z
N MET A 1 -35.15 -22.24 25.38
CA MET A 1 -33.70 -22.56 25.47
C MET A 1 -33.22 -23.30 24.23
N LYS A 2 -32.94 -22.59 23.13
CA LYS A 2 -32.30 -23.11 21.90
C LYS A 2 -31.81 -21.99 20.97
N ILE A 3 -32.42 -20.80 21.09
CA ILE A 3 -32.08 -19.61 20.30
C ILE A 3 -30.79 -18.92 20.76
N ILE A 4 -30.45 -19.03 22.06
CA ILE A 4 -29.26 -18.37 22.64
C ILE A 4 -27.94 -19.00 22.13
N LEU A 5 -27.97 -20.27 21.72
CA LEU A 5 -26.77 -20.99 21.26
C LEU A 5 -26.34 -20.54 19.85
N PHE A 6 -27.28 -20.13 19.00
CA PHE A 6 -26.98 -19.63 17.65
C PHE A 6 -26.36 -18.23 17.65
N LEU A 7 -26.68 -17.41 18.65
CA LEU A 7 -26.13 -16.05 18.79
C LEU A 7 -24.67 -16.02 19.23
N LEU A 8 -24.17 -17.09 19.88
CA LEU A 8 -22.75 -17.20 20.25
C LEU A 8 -21.85 -17.64 19.09
N ILE A 9 -22.40 -18.31 18.07
CA ILE A 9 -21.64 -18.78 16.90
C ILE A 9 -21.38 -17.63 15.90
N LEU A 10 -22.23 -16.61 15.89
CA LEU A 10 -22.06 -15.42 15.04
C LEU A 10 -20.98 -14.43 15.54
N VAL A 11 -20.48 -14.60 16.77
CA VAL A 11 -19.40 -13.74 17.31
C VAL A 11 -18.01 -14.25 16.91
N VAL A 12 -17.92 -15.49 16.42
CA VAL A 12 -16.69 -16.08 15.88
C VAL A 12 -16.77 -16.00 14.37
N SER A 13 -16.28 -14.92 13.73
CA SER A 13 -15.71 -14.97 12.35
C SER A 13 -15.36 -13.61 11.72
N PHE A 14 -15.12 -12.54 12.48
CA PHE A 14 -14.45 -11.37 11.88
C PHE A 14 -13.35 -10.82 12.78
N ASN A 15 -12.51 -11.71 13.32
CA ASN A 15 -11.10 -11.37 13.54
C ASN A 15 -10.40 -11.33 12.18
N VAL A 16 -10.82 -10.40 11.32
CA VAL A 16 -9.97 -9.97 10.21
C VAL A 16 -8.81 -9.29 10.92
N LYS A 17 -7.74 -10.04 11.20
CA LYS A 17 -6.43 -9.45 11.42
C LYS A 17 -6.22 -8.57 10.20
N SER A 18 -6.46 -7.27 10.37
CA SER A 18 -6.03 -6.26 9.43
C SER A 18 -4.53 -6.52 9.30
N HIS A 19 -4.14 -7.18 8.22
CA HIS A 19 -2.74 -7.45 7.93
C HIS A 19 -2.15 -6.11 7.53
N GLN A 20 -1.84 -5.31 8.53
CA GLN A 20 -1.21 -4.02 8.34
C GLN A 20 0.23 -4.35 7.98
N GLN A 21 0.61 -4.10 6.73
CA GLN A 21 1.98 -4.36 6.30
C GLN A 21 2.93 -3.61 7.22
N THR A 22 3.83 -4.35 7.85
CA THR A 22 4.74 -3.82 8.86
C THR A 22 5.91 -3.08 8.22
N THR A 23 6.34 -3.52 7.04
CA THR A 23 7.48 -2.94 6.33
C THR A 23 7.11 -2.53 4.90
N TYR A 24 7.88 -1.58 4.37
CA TYR A 24 7.76 -1.12 3.00
C TYR A 24 8.08 -2.22 1.98
N GLU A 25 9.03 -3.11 2.29
CA GLU A 25 9.37 -4.25 1.44
C GLU A 25 8.25 -5.28 1.35
N GLU A 26 7.61 -5.63 2.46
CA GLU A 26 6.46 -6.53 2.49
C GLU A 26 5.34 -6.00 1.60
N PHE A 27 5.00 -4.71 1.74
CA PHE A 27 3.99 -4.06 0.91
C PHE A 27 4.31 -4.17 -0.59
N VAL A 28 5.50 -3.76 -1.00
CA VAL A 28 5.89 -3.75 -2.43
C VAL A 28 5.94 -5.18 -2.97
N SER A 29 6.44 -6.14 -2.19
CA SER A 29 6.54 -7.54 -2.59
C SER A 29 5.17 -8.19 -2.73
N GLU A 30 4.26 -7.98 -1.79
CA GLU A 30 2.88 -8.48 -1.87
C GLU A 30 2.17 -7.93 -3.11
N CYS A 31 2.30 -6.62 -3.34
CA CYS A 31 1.66 -5.95 -4.47
C CYS A 31 2.27 -6.26 -5.83
N THR A 32 3.43 -6.91 -5.87
CA THR A 32 4.11 -7.33 -7.11
C THR A 32 4.19 -8.84 -7.29
N SER A 33 3.70 -9.62 -6.33
CA SER A 33 3.68 -11.09 -6.36
C SER A 33 2.70 -11.66 -7.39
N ASP A 34 2.79 -12.97 -7.66
CA ASP A 34 1.79 -13.67 -8.46
C ASP A 34 0.37 -13.57 -7.87
N LEU A 35 0.25 -13.32 -6.56
CA LEU A 35 -1.04 -13.07 -5.93
C LEU A 35 -1.67 -11.76 -6.43
N ALA A 36 -0.88 -10.76 -6.82
CA ALA A 36 -1.36 -9.51 -7.40
C ALA A 36 -2.04 -9.70 -8.76
N LYS A 37 -1.89 -10.87 -9.41
CA LYS A 37 -2.65 -11.24 -10.61
C LYS A 37 -4.13 -11.50 -10.29
N PHE A 38 -4.47 -11.83 -9.04
CA PHE A 38 -5.85 -11.96 -8.62
C PHE A 38 -6.48 -10.59 -8.40
N ALA A 39 -7.68 -10.40 -8.98
CA ALA A 39 -8.39 -9.12 -8.95
C ALA A 39 -8.59 -8.53 -7.55
N ARG A 40 -8.75 -9.37 -6.52
CA ARG A 40 -8.93 -8.93 -5.12
C ARG A 40 -7.68 -8.26 -4.57
N TYR A 41 -6.51 -8.89 -4.74
CA TYR A 41 -5.23 -8.36 -4.25
C TYR A 41 -4.80 -7.15 -5.05
N LYS A 42 -4.99 -7.18 -6.38
CA LYS A 42 -4.78 -6.00 -7.23
C LYS A 42 -5.58 -4.80 -6.74
N ARG A 43 -6.89 -4.98 -6.48
CA ARG A 43 -7.77 -3.93 -5.96
C ARG A 43 -7.32 -3.42 -4.59
N HIS A 44 -6.84 -4.29 -3.72
CA HIS A 44 -6.36 -3.88 -2.40
C HIS A 44 -5.14 -2.95 -2.51
N CYS A 45 -4.12 -3.38 -3.27
CA CYS A 45 -2.91 -2.59 -3.52
C CYS A 45 -3.20 -1.27 -4.22
N THR A 46 -4.00 -1.29 -5.29
CA THR A 46 -4.33 -0.06 -6.02
C THR A 46 -5.17 0.90 -5.18
N SER A 47 -6.13 0.41 -4.39
CA SER A 47 -6.94 1.27 -3.51
C SER A 47 -6.10 1.93 -2.42
N TYR A 48 -5.15 1.18 -1.84
CA TYR A 48 -4.28 1.71 -0.79
C TYR A 48 -3.29 2.75 -1.32
N LEU A 49 -2.65 2.48 -2.47
CA LEU A 49 -1.80 3.45 -3.16
C LEU A 49 -2.59 4.68 -3.61
N PHE A 50 -3.82 4.49 -4.10
CA PHE A 50 -4.69 5.58 -4.51
C PHE A 50 -5.06 6.48 -3.34
N GLY A 51 -5.48 5.90 -2.21
CA GLY A 51 -5.78 6.67 -1.00
C GLY A 51 -4.57 7.47 -0.49
N TYR A 52 -3.37 6.88 -0.56
CA TYR A 52 -2.15 7.60 -0.21
C TYR A 52 -1.79 8.71 -1.21
N LEU A 53 -1.95 8.45 -2.52
CA LEU A 53 -1.77 9.45 -3.57
C LEU A 53 -2.70 10.65 -3.37
N ASP A 54 -3.97 10.41 -3.05
CA ASP A 54 -4.94 11.47 -2.79
C ASP A 54 -4.58 12.27 -1.53
N ALA A 55 -4.17 11.59 -0.45
CA ALA A 55 -3.67 12.24 0.75
C ALA A 55 -2.44 13.11 0.46
N LEU A 56 -1.50 12.63 -0.35
CA LEU A 56 -0.32 13.41 -0.72
C LEU A 56 -0.60 14.53 -1.74
N LYS A 57 -1.57 14.36 -2.65
CA LYS A 57 -1.99 15.43 -3.57
C LYS A 57 -2.57 16.62 -2.81
N SER A 58 -3.25 16.36 -1.70
CA SER A 58 -3.73 17.41 -0.79
C SER A 58 -2.58 18.16 -0.09
N ASN A 59 -1.38 17.57 -0.03
CA ASN A 59 -0.15 18.19 0.48
C ASN A 59 0.63 18.86 -0.67
N SER A 60 0.66 20.18 -0.67
CA SER A 60 0.99 21.02 -1.84
C SER A 60 2.33 20.69 -2.53
N LYS A 61 3.35 20.21 -1.79
CA LYS A 61 4.72 20.05 -2.33
C LYS A 61 4.91 18.90 -3.33
N TYR A 62 4.04 17.88 -3.33
CA TYR A 62 4.14 16.74 -4.26
C TYR A 62 2.98 16.65 -5.25
N SER A 63 1.94 17.48 -5.07
CA SER A 63 0.73 17.52 -5.88
C SER A 63 1.00 17.46 -7.40
N ARG A 64 1.86 18.35 -7.92
CA ARG A 64 2.21 18.43 -9.35
C ARG A 64 2.99 17.21 -9.85
N CYS A 65 3.86 16.64 -9.02
CA CYS A 65 4.60 15.44 -9.40
C CYS A 65 3.68 14.22 -9.48
N LEU A 66 2.78 14.09 -8.50
CA LEU A 66 1.90 12.94 -8.32
C LEU A 66 0.62 13.03 -9.15
N SER A 67 0.25 14.21 -9.68
CA SER A 67 -0.94 14.37 -10.53
C SER A 67 -0.86 13.58 -11.83
N SER A 68 0.35 13.27 -12.31
CA SER A 68 0.59 12.46 -13.50
C SER A 68 0.77 10.96 -13.23
N GLU A 69 0.71 10.52 -11.97
CA GLU A 69 0.98 9.13 -11.60
C GLU A 69 -0.33 8.36 -11.41
N THR A 70 -0.40 7.17 -11.99
CA THR A 70 -1.42 6.18 -11.63
C THR A 70 -0.90 5.30 -10.50
N PRO A 71 -1.78 4.60 -9.74
CA PRO A 71 -1.33 3.63 -8.74
C PRO A 71 -0.36 2.59 -9.31
N GLU A 72 -0.58 2.12 -10.53
CA GLU A 72 0.28 1.15 -11.21
C GLU A 72 1.65 1.74 -11.56
N THR A 73 1.70 2.94 -12.15
CA THR A 73 2.98 3.58 -12.48
C THR A 73 3.78 3.93 -11.24
N LEU A 74 3.08 4.32 -10.16
CA LEU A 74 3.71 4.55 -8.88
C LEU A 74 4.28 3.23 -8.32
N LEU A 75 3.51 2.15 -8.31
CA LEU A 75 3.97 0.85 -7.80
C LEU A 75 5.25 0.36 -8.51
N GLU A 76 5.33 0.48 -9.82
CA GLU A 76 6.55 0.13 -10.57
C GLU A 76 7.76 0.99 -10.15
N LYS A 77 7.57 2.29 -9.92
CA LYS A 77 8.63 3.18 -9.42
C LYS A 77 9.06 2.84 -7.99
N LEU A 78 8.11 2.47 -7.13
CA LEU A 78 8.38 2.02 -5.76
C LEU A 78 9.22 0.73 -5.76
N LYS A 79 8.89 -0.22 -6.65
CA LYS A 79 9.66 -1.45 -6.86
C LYS A 79 11.09 -1.16 -7.31
N LEU A 80 11.27 -0.30 -8.31
CA LEU A 80 12.60 0.08 -8.79
C LEU A 80 13.43 0.78 -7.69
N LEU A 81 12.81 1.62 -6.86
CA LEU A 81 13.49 2.25 -5.74
C LEU A 81 13.91 1.25 -4.67
N LEU A 82 13.08 0.26 -4.37
CA LEU A 82 13.40 -0.79 -3.41
C LEU A 82 14.60 -1.63 -3.88
N VAL A 83 14.63 -2.00 -5.18
CA VAL A 83 15.76 -2.73 -5.78
C VAL A 83 17.05 -1.90 -5.71
N ASN A 84 16.97 -0.60 -5.99
CA ASN A 84 18.14 0.29 -6.00
C ASN A 84 18.60 0.73 -4.60
N ASN A 85 17.72 0.66 -3.60
CA ASN A 85 18.04 1.03 -2.22
C ASN A 85 17.30 0.10 -1.25
N THR A 86 17.93 -1.05 -0.98
CA THR A 86 17.39 -2.08 -0.09
C THR A 86 17.19 -1.60 1.36
N LYS A 87 17.82 -0.50 1.78
CA LYS A 87 17.57 0.09 3.11
C LYS A 87 16.15 0.62 3.25
N LEU A 88 15.52 1.08 2.15
CA LEU A 88 14.11 1.51 2.15
C LEU A 88 13.17 0.38 2.58
N GLY A 89 13.52 -0.87 2.27
CA GLY A 89 12.69 -2.03 2.61
C GLY A 89 12.46 -2.20 4.10
N LYS A 90 13.44 -1.77 4.91
CA LYS A 90 13.42 -1.90 6.37
C LYS A 90 12.55 -0.86 7.07
N TYR A 91 12.15 0.20 6.37
CA TYR A 91 11.29 1.21 6.96
C TYR A 91 9.88 0.66 7.13
N ASN A 92 9.16 1.23 8.11
CA ASN A 92 7.71 1.05 8.13
C ASN A 92 7.13 1.57 6.81
N PHE A 93 5.99 1.02 6.42
CA PHE A 93 5.35 1.32 5.14
C PHE A 93 5.23 2.83 4.89
N SER A 94 4.74 3.60 5.88
CA SER A 94 4.48 5.03 5.73
C SER A 94 5.75 5.83 5.45
N ASP A 95 6.81 5.57 6.22
CA ASP A 95 8.08 6.27 6.08
C ASP A 95 8.80 5.88 4.79
N GLY A 96 8.80 4.59 4.45
CA GLY A 96 9.36 4.09 3.19
C GLY A 96 8.64 4.66 1.97
N LEU A 97 7.32 4.79 2.03
CA LEU A 97 6.53 5.36 0.94
C LEU A 97 6.74 6.88 0.82
N LYS A 98 6.81 7.60 1.94
CA LYS A 98 7.10 9.05 1.96
C LYS A 98 8.48 9.36 1.40
N GLU A 99 9.50 8.60 1.80
CA GLU A 99 10.86 8.76 1.28
C GLU A 99 10.94 8.40 -0.22
N SER A 100 10.28 7.31 -0.62
CA SER A 100 10.23 6.90 -2.03
C SER A 100 9.55 7.95 -2.90
N VAL A 101 8.42 8.51 -2.47
CA VAL A 101 7.77 9.61 -3.19
C VAL A 101 8.66 10.85 -3.25
N ALA A 102 9.35 11.20 -2.17
CA ALA A 102 10.30 12.30 -2.20
C ALA A 102 11.40 12.07 -3.24
N ASN A 103 11.91 10.84 -3.37
CA ASN A 103 12.91 10.48 -4.37
C ASN A 103 12.35 10.51 -5.81
N ILE A 104 11.13 10.01 -6.03
CA ILE A 104 10.45 10.05 -7.33
C ILE A 104 10.25 11.50 -7.78
N CYS A 105 9.80 12.37 -6.87
CA CYS A 105 9.45 13.74 -7.20
C CYS A 105 10.64 14.69 -7.27
N LYS A 106 11.75 14.40 -6.57
CA LYS A 106 13.01 15.15 -6.74
C LYS A 106 13.62 14.97 -8.13
N LYS A 107 13.46 13.80 -8.76
CA LYS A 107 13.98 13.52 -10.11
C LYS A 107 13.20 14.19 -11.25
N LYS A 108 12.09 14.85 -10.97
CA LYS A 108 11.23 15.54 -11.96
C LYS A 108 11.46 17.06 -12.02
N HIS A 109 12.34 17.60 -11.18
CA HIS A 109 12.83 18.98 -11.22
C HIS A 109 14.25 19.02 -11.79
#